data_AF-A0A9P5A7J2-F1
#
_entry.id   AF-A0A9P5A7J2-F1
#
_cell.length_a   1.000
_cell.length_b   1.000
_cell.length_c   1.000
_cell.angle_alpha   90.00
_cell.angle_beta   90.00
_cell.angle_gamma   90.00
#
_symmetry.space_group_name_H-M   'P 1'
#
loop_
_entity.id
_entity.type
_entity.pdbx_description
1 polymer ?
#
loop_
_entity_poly.entity_id
_entity_poly.type
_entity_poly.pdbx_seq_one_letter_code
_entity_poly.pdbx_strand_id
1 'polypeptide(L)'
;MLSFPIQSLPCLPYNEEWTVAHISRDETSGELKTSVSNRPLAGVSCQWHHIRVDCLELNKSKQLTAMAFEAVPNSILPIPLLSSATIIAKIARFEWELPRIEQETRAYQLLEGSGLAPRFLGHIHENGRIIGFLLEKIEGPSASFQDLRICETALGKLHELGLIHGDVNRYNFLVSEEAVKLLDFERLQENTSPKLKSEELEHLRAELADDSGRGGGFIFCGDSD
;
A
#
# COMPACT_ATOMS: atom_id res chain seq x y z
N MET A 1 -1.54 4.02 -23.86
CA MET A 1 -2.47 3.26 -22.98
C MET A 1 -3.07 2.14 -23.81
N LEU A 2 -2.66 0.89 -23.60
CA LEU A 2 -3.44 -0.24 -24.12
C LEU A 2 -4.62 -0.40 -23.17
N SER A 3 -5.78 0.16 -23.57
CA SER A 3 -7.06 -0.20 -22.98
C SER A 3 -7.22 -1.71 -23.18
N PHE A 4 -7.05 -2.51 -22.13
CA PHE A 4 -7.47 -3.90 -22.16
C PHE A 4 -9.00 -3.87 -22.21
N PRO A 5 -9.64 -4.19 -23.36
CA PRO A 5 -11.07 -4.26 -23.39
C PRO A 5 -11.41 -5.58 -22.71
N ILE A 6 -11.79 -5.53 -21.43
CA ILE A 6 -12.31 -6.69 -20.70
C ILE A 6 -13.44 -7.36 -21.51
N GLN A 7 -14.20 -6.56 -22.28
CA GLN A 7 -15.24 -7.01 -23.20
C GLN A 7 -14.73 -7.86 -24.38
N SER A 8 -13.44 -7.82 -24.70
CA SER A 8 -12.82 -8.65 -25.74
C SER A 8 -12.24 -9.96 -25.19
N LEU A 9 -12.32 -10.18 -23.88
CA LEU A 9 -11.95 -11.47 -23.30
C LEU A 9 -13.04 -12.51 -23.59
N PRO A 10 -12.67 -13.76 -23.87
CA PRO A 10 -13.64 -14.84 -24.01
C PRO A 10 -14.37 -15.07 -22.68
N CYS A 11 -15.59 -15.60 -22.76
CA CYS A 11 -16.30 -16.04 -21.55
C CYS A 11 -15.47 -17.12 -20.85
N LEU A 12 -15.11 -16.87 -19.59
CA LEU A 12 -14.40 -17.84 -18.76
C LEU A 12 -15.41 -18.83 -18.14
N PRO A 13 -15.04 -20.10 -17.93
CA PRO A 13 -15.95 -21.13 -17.44
C PRO A 13 -16.37 -20.84 -15.98
N TYR A 14 -17.63 -20.53 -15.73
CA TYR A 14 -18.13 -20.24 -14.37
C TYR A 14 -18.43 -21.50 -13.54
N ASN A 15 -18.51 -22.66 -14.18
CA ASN A 15 -18.90 -23.94 -13.59
C ASN A 15 -17.70 -24.84 -13.24
N GLU A 16 -16.48 -24.38 -13.48
CA GLU A 16 -15.24 -25.09 -13.19
C GLU A 16 -14.51 -24.42 -12.03
N GLU A 17 -13.88 -25.20 -11.15
CA GLU A 17 -13.00 -24.65 -10.12
C GLU A 17 -11.61 -24.35 -10.70
N TRP A 18 -11.32 -23.08 -10.93
CA TRP A 18 -10.02 -22.59 -11.41
C TRP A 18 -9.61 -21.32 -10.69
N THR A 19 -8.30 -21.04 -10.69
CA THR A 19 -7.72 -19.84 -10.07
C THR A 19 -6.91 -19.02 -11.06
N VAL A 20 -6.47 -19.60 -12.18
CA VAL A 20 -5.70 -18.92 -13.22
C VAL A 20 -6.25 -19.26 -14.59
N ALA A 21 -6.57 -18.24 -15.37
CA ALA A 21 -6.83 -18.34 -16.80
C ALA A 21 -5.65 -17.74 -17.58
N HIS A 22 -5.12 -18.48 -18.54
CA HIS A 22 -4.13 -17.99 -19.49
C HIS A 22 -4.81 -17.79 -20.85
N ILE A 23 -4.82 -16.54 -21.31
CA ILE A 23 -5.43 -16.15 -22.58
C ILE A 23 -4.31 -15.73 -23.51
N SER A 24 -4.19 -16.42 -24.64
CA SER A 24 -3.19 -16.14 -25.66
C SER A 24 -3.85 -16.08 -27.04
N ARG A 25 -3.13 -15.51 -28.01
CA ARG A 25 -3.56 -15.51 -29.41
C ARG A 25 -2.79 -16.59 -30.14
N ASP A 26 -3.50 -17.44 -30.87
CA ASP A 26 -2.89 -18.43 -31.74
C ASP A 26 -2.11 -17.74 -32.87
N GLU A 27 -0.85 -18.13 -33.06
CA GLU A 27 0.05 -17.46 -34.02
C GLU A 27 -0.37 -17.66 -35.48
N THR A 28 -1.11 -18.73 -35.78
CA THR A 28 -1.48 -19.08 -37.16
C THR A 28 -2.86 -18.54 -37.54
N SER A 29 -3.85 -18.76 -36.67
CA SER A 29 -5.26 -18.38 -36.90
C SER A 29 -5.60 -16.99 -36.38
N GLY A 30 -4.82 -16.45 -35.44
CA GLY A 30 -5.15 -15.20 -34.75
C GLY A 30 -6.31 -15.33 -33.76
N GLU A 31 -6.85 -16.54 -33.54
CA GLU A 31 -7.95 -16.78 -32.60
C GLU A 31 -7.46 -16.74 -31.14
N LEU A 32 -8.35 -16.39 -30.22
CA LEU A 32 -8.05 -16.42 -28.78
C LEU A 32 -8.16 -17.85 -28.27
N LYS A 33 -7.10 -18.32 -27.60
CA LYS A 33 -7.05 -19.57 -26.87
C LYS A 33 -7.07 -19.28 -25.37
N THR A 34 -7.89 -20.03 -24.65
CA THR A 34 -7.97 -19.96 -23.19
C THR A 34 -7.61 -21.31 -22.61
N SER A 35 -6.70 -21.34 -21.65
CA SER A 35 -6.47 -22.49 -20.78
C SER A 35 -6.68 -22.08 -19.33
N VAL A 36 -7.34 -22.93 -18.56
CA VAL A 36 -7.56 -22.73 -17.13
C VAL A 36 -6.72 -23.71 -16.34
N SER A 37 -6.31 -23.29 -15.15
CA SER A 37 -5.62 -24.14 -14.19
C SER A 37 -6.04 -23.78 -12.77
N ASN A 38 -5.93 -24.77 -11.89
CA ASN A 38 -6.18 -24.59 -10.47
C ASN A 38 -4.84 -24.74 -9.74
N ARG A 39 -4.24 -23.60 -9.41
CA ARG A 39 -3.04 -23.53 -8.56
C ARG A 39 -3.30 -22.66 -7.34
N PRO A 40 -2.70 -22.97 -6.19
CA PRO A 40 -2.75 -22.08 -5.04
C PRO A 40 -2.06 -20.76 -5.42
N LEU A 41 -2.78 -19.66 -5.25
CA LEU A 41 -2.22 -18.33 -5.45
C LEU A 41 -1.52 -17.87 -4.17
N ALA A 42 -0.35 -17.25 -4.31
CA ALA A 42 0.38 -16.70 -3.17
C ALA A 42 -0.44 -15.59 -2.49
N GLY A 43 -0.30 -15.49 -1.18
CA GLY A 43 -0.91 -14.43 -0.37
C GLY A 43 0.02 -14.01 0.76
N VAL A 44 -0.36 -12.95 1.45
CA VAL A 44 0.39 -12.43 2.60
C VAL A 44 0.33 -13.44 3.74
N SER A 45 1.49 -13.77 4.30
CA SER A 45 1.66 -14.74 5.38
C SER A 45 1.55 -14.06 6.76
N CYS A 46 1.98 -12.81 6.88
CA CYS A 46 1.94 -12.00 8.10
C CYS A 46 0.49 -11.62 8.48
N GLN A 47 -0.23 -12.55 9.11
CA GLN A 47 -1.63 -12.38 9.52
C GLN A 47 -1.74 -12.07 11.02
N TRP A 48 -1.39 -10.86 11.41
CA TRP A 48 -1.36 -10.47 12.82
C TRP A 48 -2.66 -9.82 13.33
N HIS A 49 -3.36 -9.06 12.48
CA HIS A 49 -4.64 -8.45 12.83
C HIS A 49 -5.83 -9.42 12.66
N HIS A 50 -6.81 -9.34 13.57
CA HIS A 50 -7.97 -10.24 13.61
C HIS A 50 -9.06 -9.88 12.59
N ILE A 51 -9.21 -8.59 12.26
CA ILE A 51 -10.18 -8.12 11.26
C ILE A 51 -9.70 -8.48 9.85
N ARG A 52 -10.61 -9.05 9.06
CA ARG A 52 -10.43 -9.42 7.66
C ARG A 52 -11.64 -8.92 6.88
N VAL A 53 -11.40 -8.28 5.75
CA VAL A 53 -12.43 -7.67 4.91
C VAL A 53 -12.32 -8.22 3.50
N ASP A 54 -13.46 -8.61 2.91
CA ASP A 54 -13.49 -9.05 1.52
C ASP A 54 -13.22 -7.86 0.59
N CYS A 55 -12.37 -8.04 -0.41
CA CYS A 55 -12.06 -6.98 -1.37
C CYS A 55 -13.30 -6.48 -2.14
N LEU A 56 -14.34 -7.31 -2.29
CA LEU A 56 -15.61 -6.94 -2.92
C LEU A 56 -16.50 -6.07 -2.02
N GLU A 57 -16.23 -6.01 -0.72
CA GLU A 57 -16.91 -5.13 0.23
C GLU A 57 -16.32 -3.70 0.23
N LEU A 58 -15.30 -3.43 -0.59
CA LEU A 58 -14.62 -2.14 -0.64
C LEU A 58 -14.97 -1.41 -1.95
N ASN A 59 -15.67 -0.27 -1.85
CA ASN A 59 -15.86 0.61 -2.98
C ASN A 59 -14.67 1.55 -3.10
N LYS A 60 -13.90 1.41 -4.18
CA LYS A 60 -12.84 2.35 -4.52
C LYS A 60 -13.45 3.73 -4.85
N SER A 61 -13.03 4.75 -4.12
CA SER A 61 -13.42 6.15 -4.38
C SER A 61 -12.35 6.93 -5.16
N LYS A 62 -11.05 6.68 -4.91
CA LYS A 62 -9.93 7.40 -5.56
C LYS A 62 -8.69 6.53 -5.67
N GLN A 63 -8.03 6.49 -6.83
CA GLN A 63 -6.72 5.83 -6.96
C GLN A 63 -5.61 6.76 -6.44
N LEU A 64 -4.68 6.23 -5.64
CA LEU A 64 -3.54 6.99 -5.11
C LEU A 64 -2.22 6.58 -5.75
N THR A 65 -1.92 5.28 -5.79
CA THR A 65 -0.74 4.72 -6.44
C THR A 65 -1.13 3.53 -7.30
N ALA A 66 -0.20 2.69 -7.74
CA ALA A 66 -0.57 1.46 -8.44
C ALA A 66 -1.24 0.43 -7.50
N MET A 67 -0.84 0.42 -6.22
CA MET A 67 -1.28 -0.55 -5.21
C MET A 67 -2.20 0.05 -4.14
N ALA A 68 -2.23 1.37 -3.98
CA ALA A 68 -3.02 2.07 -2.97
C ALA A 68 -4.19 2.87 -3.55
N PHE A 69 -5.33 2.85 -2.86
CA PHE A 69 -6.54 3.62 -3.20
C PHE A 69 -7.35 3.97 -1.95
N GLU A 70 -8.11 5.06 -2.04
CA GLU A 70 -9.15 5.38 -1.05
C GLU A 70 -10.36 4.48 -1.27
N ALA A 71 -10.91 3.94 -0.18
CA ALA A 71 -12.06 3.06 -0.20
C ALA A 71 -13.11 3.48 0.83
N VAL A 72 -14.37 3.16 0.51
CA VAL A 72 -15.51 3.24 1.43
C VAL A 72 -16.08 1.83 1.58
N PRO A 73 -16.22 1.31 2.80
CA PRO A 73 -16.84 0.00 3.02
C PRO A 73 -18.32 -0.03 2.63
N ASN A 74 -18.77 -1.14 2.03
CA ASN A 74 -20.16 -1.39 1.65
C ASN A 74 -21.08 -1.68 2.85
N SER A 75 -20.51 -2.28 3.89
CA SER A 75 -21.20 -2.70 5.10
C SER A 75 -20.58 -2.01 6.32
N ILE A 76 -21.29 -1.98 7.45
CA ILE A 76 -20.72 -1.53 8.72
C ILE A 76 -19.63 -2.52 9.10
N LEU A 77 -18.37 -2.19 8.80
CA LEU A 77 -17.25 -3.00 9.24
C LEU A 77 -17.19 -2.96 10.77
N PRO A 78 -16.84 -4.07 11.43
CA PRO A 78 -16.61 -4.11 12.87
C PRO A 78 -15.28 -3.43 13.24
N ILE A 79 -14.99 -2.27 12.64
CA ILE A 79 -13.80 -1.46 12.91
C ILE A 79 -14.21 -0.39 13.92
N PRO A 80 -13.78 -0.50 15.19
CA PRO A 80 -14.10 0.51 16.19
C PRO A 80 -13.40 1.83 15.85
N LEU A 81 -14.13 2.94 15.97
CA LEU A 81 -13.59 4.31 15.93
C LEU A 81 -12.98 4.76 14.59
N LEU A 82 -13.67 4.58 13.47
CA LEU A 82 -13.35 5.38 12.29
C LEU A 82 -14.03 6.75 12.41
N SER A 83 -13.25 7.79 12.70
CA SER A 83 -13.68 9.19 12.59
C SER A 83 -13.93 9.59 11.14
N SER A 84 -13.32 8.88 10.18
CA SER A 84 -13.50 9.07 8.74
C SER A 84 -14.20 7.86 8.11
N ALA A 85 -15.19 8.11 7.26
CA ALA A 85 -15.84 7.06 6.47
C ALA A 85 -14.90 6.48 5.38
N THR A 86 -13.82 7.19 5.07
CA THR A 86 -12.86 6.80 4.03
C THR A 86 -11.62 6.19 4.66
N ILE A 87 -11.19 5.07 4.11
CA ILE A 87 -9.99 4.32 4.52
C ILE A 87 -9.03 4.19 3.35
N ILE A 88 -7.77 3.86 3.64
CA ILE A 88 -6.77 3.55 2.61
C ILE A 88 -6.67 2.04 2.47
N ALA A 89 -6.86 1.53 1.26
CA ALA A 89 -6.63 0.14 0.91
C ALA A 89 -5.33 0.03 0.10
N LYS A 90 -4.44 -0.89 0.50
CA LYS A 90 -3.24 -1.25 -0.27
C LYS A 90 -3.29 -2.73 -0.60
N ILE A 91 -3.27 -3.08 -1.88
CA ILE A 91 -3.38 -4.46 -2.38
C ILE A 91 -2.27 -4.79 -3.38
N ALA A 92 -1.83 -6.05 -3.37
CA ALA A 92 -1.08 -6.64 -4.47
C ALA A 92 -2.07 -7.06 -5.57
N ARG A 93 -1.90 -6.51 -6.77
CA ARG A 93 -2.67 -6.88 -7.98
C ARG A 93 -2.01 -8.04 -8.70
N PHE A 94 -0.70 -8.19 -8.50
CA PHE A 94 0.13 -9.23 -9.09
C PHE A 94 0.98 -9.93 -8.05
N GLU A 95 1.35 -11.19 -8.29
CA GLU A 95 2.15 -11.99 -7.34
C GLU A 95 3.51 -11.34 -7.00
N TRP A 96 4.14 -10.61 -7.94
CA TRP A 96 5.41 -9.92 -7.69
C TRP A 96 5.31 -8.68 -6.80
N GLU A 97 4.10 -8.20 -6.52
CA GLU A 97 3.84 -7.10 -5.58
C GLU A 97 3.69 -7.60 -4.13
N LEU A 98 3.39 -8.89 -3.93
CA LEU A 98 3.17 -9.47 -2.60
C LEU A 98 4.34 -9.28 -1.61
N PRO A 99 5.62 -9.43 -2.00
CA PRO A 99 6.72 -9.23 -1.05
C PRO A 99 6.75 -7.83 -0.45
N ARG A 100 6.32 -6.81 -1.21
CA ARG A 100 6.24 -5.42 -0.72
C ARG A 100 5.10 -5.25 0.29
N ILE A 101 3.92 -5.80 -0.03
CA ILE A 101 2.78 -5.82 0.90
C ILE A 101 3.14 -6.58 2.18
N GLU A 102 3.81 -7.73 2.08
CA GLU A 102 4.26 -8.53 3.23
C GLU A 102 5.17 -7.71 4.14
N GLN A 103 6.19 -7.07 3.57
CA GLN A 103 7.15 -6.27 4.31
C GLN A 103 6.48 -5.10 5.03
N GLU A 104 5.61 -4.38 4.34
CA GLU A 104 4.90 -3.26 4.93
C GLU A 104 3.87 -3.71 5.97
N THR A 105 3.19 -4.83 5.75
CA THR A 105 2.28 -5.43 6.75
C THR A 105 3.03 -5.74 8.04
N ARG A 106 4.25 -6.28 7.94
CA ARG A 106 5.12 -6.53 9.09
C ARG A 106 5.61 -5.24 9.75
N ALA A 107 5.91 -4.20 8.96
CA ALA A 107 6.26 -2.89 9.51
C ALA A 107 5.12 -2.31 10.36
N TYR A 108 3.87 -2.35 9.87
CA TYR A 108 2.72 -1.90 10.65
C TYR A 108 2.50 -2.72 11.92
N GLN A 109 2.80 -4.02 11.91
CA GLN A 109 2.78 -4.85 13.12
C GLN A 109 3.81 -4.35 14.16
N LEU A 110 5.04 -4.08 13.73
CA LEU A 110 6.12 -3.60 14.60
C LEU A 110 5.84 -2.19 15.16
N LEU A 111 5.08 -1.39 14.42
CA LEU A 111 4.73 -0.02 14.77
C LEU A 111 3.40 0.10 15.50
N GLU A 112 2.70 -1.00 15.76
CA GLU A 112 1.42 -1.00 16.45
C GLU A 112 1.55 -0.33 17.83
N GLY A 113 0.71 0.68 18.09
CA GLY A 113 0.73 1.45 19.34
C GLY A 113 1.85 2.49 19.47
N SER A 114 2.78 2.58 18.54
CA SER A 114 3.87 3.60 18.58
C SER A 114 3.37 5.03 18.33
N GLY A 115 2.24 5.17 17.63
CA GLY A 115 1.74 6.46 17.16
C GLY A 115 2.51 7.06 15.99
N LEU A 116 3.56 6.41 15.47
CA LEU A 116 4.39 6.91 14.37
C LEU A 116 3.80 6.66 12.98
N ALA A 117 2.92 5.68 12.86
CA ALA A 117 2.29 5.28 11.59
C ALA A 117 0.77 5.46 11.65
N PRO A 118 0.07 5.45 10.50
CA PRO A 118 -1.36 5.24 10.46
C PRO A 118 -1.76 3.94 11.14
N ARG A 119 -2.91 3.96 11.81
CA ARG A 119 -3.51 2.76 12.40
C ARG A 119 -3.85 1.75 11.31
N PHE A 120 -3.36 0.54 11.51
CA PHE A 120 -3.76 -0.63 10.73
C PHE A 120 -5.16 -1.06 11.16
N LEU A 121 -6.07 -1.23 10.20
CA LEU A 121 -7.49 -1.50 10.46
C LEU A 121 -7.86 -2.96 10.22
N GLY A 122 -7.12 -3.67 9.38
CA GLY A 122 -7.39 -5.06 9.06
C GLY A 122 -6.76 -5.52 7.76
N HIS A 123 -6.86 -6.82 7.51
CA HIS A 123 -6.38 -7.44 6.29
C HIS A 123 -7.46 -7.41 5.20
N ILE A 124 -7.03 -7.28 3.95
CA ILE A 124 -7.91 -7.43 2.77
C ILE A 124 -7.70 -8.84 2.23
N HIS A 125 -8.80 -9.56 2.03
CA HIS A 125 -8.77 -10.87 1.40
C HIS A 125 -9.57 -10.93 0.11
N GLU A 126 -9.13 -11.81 -0.78
CA GLU A 126 -9.89 -12.27 -1.94
C GLU A 126 -10.12 -13.78 -1.74
N ASN A 127 -11.37 -14.20 -1.55
CA ASN A 127 -11.71 -15.61 -1.30
C ASN A 127 -10.86 -16.27 -0.19
N GLY A 128 -10.70 -15.57 0.95
CA GLY A 128 -9.90 -16.03 2.09
C GLY A 128 -8.38 -15.85 1.98
N ARG A 129 -7.85 -15.61 0.77
CA ARG A 129 -6.42 -15.31 0.54
C ARG A 129 -6.14 -13.85 0.85
N ILE A 130 -5.18 -13.57 1.73
CA ILE A 130 -4.79 -12.19 2.05
C ILE A 130 -3.97 -11.61 0.90
N ILE A 131 -4.42 -10.47 0.38
CA ILE A 131 -3.80 -9.78 -0.77
C ILE A 131 -3.35 -8.36 -0.42
N GLY A 132 -3.65 -7.88 0.78
CA GLY A 132 -3.45 -6.49 1.15
C GLY A 132 -3.93 -6.17 2.55
N PHE A 133 -4.00 -4.88 2.86
CA PHE A 133 -4.43 -4.37 4.16
C PHE A 133 -5.11 -3.00 4.06
N LEU A 134 -5.79 -2.64 5.15
CA LEU A 134 -6.49 -1.38 5.36
C LEU A 134 -5.78 -0.53 6.40
N LEU A 135 -5.67 0.76 6.13
CA LEU A 135 -5.18 1.78 7.06
C LEU A 135 -6.23 2.86 7.26
N GLU A 136 -6.16 3.53 8.41
CA GLU A 136 -6.88 4.78 8.59
C GLU A 136 -6.40 5.82 7.58
N LYS A 137 -7.33 6.63 7.09
CA LYS A 137 -6.98 7.81 6.31
C LYS A 137 -6.59 8.92 7.26
N ILE A 138 -5.41 9.48 7.05
CA ILE A 138 -4.94 10.68 7.74
C ILE A 138 -4.98 11.83 6.74
N GLU A 139 -5.60 12.93 7.16
CA GLU A 139 -5.60 14.17 6.39
C GLU A 139 -4.43 15.04 6.85
N GLY A 140 -3.71 15.63 5.91
CA GLY A 140 -2.56 16.49 6.20
C GLY A 140 -1.72 16.75 4.94
N PRO A 141 -0.97 17.85 4.90
CA PRO A 141 0.02 18.04 3.85
C PRO A 141 1.21 17.08 4.02
N SER A 142 1.84 16.72 2.90
CA SER A 142 3.18 16.14 2.92
C SER A 142 4.18 17.12 3.54
N ALA A 143 5.24 16.60 4.14
CA ALA A 143 6.24 17.41 4.81
C ALA A 143 6.90 18.45 3.88
N SER A 144 7.20 19.60 4.48
CA SER A 144 8.00 20.66 3.89
C SER A 144 9.31 20.83 4.64
N PHE A 145 10.20 21.67 4.11
CA PHE A 145 11.42 22.05 4.80
C PHE A 145 11.17 22.61 6.23
N GLN A 146 10.04 23.29 6.44
CA GLN A 146 9.69 23.86 7.75
C GLN A 146 9.43 22.76 8.79
N ASP A 147 9.03 21.58 8.33
CA ASP A 147 8.70 20.42 9.15
C ASP A 147 9.92 19.54 9.44
N LEU A 148 11.13 19.94 9.02
CA LEU A 148 12.33 19.13 9.14
C LEU A 148 12.55 18.63 10.57
N ARG A 149 12.45 19.50 11.58
CA ARG A 149 12.69 19.10 12.98
C ARG A 149 11.70 18.07 13.49
N ILE A 150 10.42 18.21 13.13
CA ILE A 150 9.39 17.25 13.57
C ILE A 150 9.52 15.92 12.83
N CYS A 151 9.93 15.96 11.56
CA CYS A 151 10.24 14.76 10.77
C CYS A 151 11.46 14.02 11.32
N GLU A 152 12.55 14.73 11.63
CA GLU A 152 13.74 14.17 12.29
C GLU A 152 13.39 13.53 13.63
N THR A 153 12.51 14.16 14.41
CA THR A 153 12.06 13.62 15.69
C THR A 153 11.27 12.33 15.50
N ALA A 154 10.34 12.29 14.53
CA ALA A 154 9.57 11.08 14.23
C ALA A 154 10.46 9.94 13.73
N LEU A 155 11.42 10.26 12.85
CA LEU A 155 12.39 9.29 12.34
C LEU A 155 13.35 8.81 13.43
N GLY A 156 13.77 9.69 14.34
CA GLY A 156 14.57 9.33 15.51
C GLY A 156 13.85 8.33 16.43
N LYS A 157 12.54 8.52 16.66
CA LYS A 157 11.72 7.55 17.41
C LYS A 157 11.64 6.20 16.67
N LEU A 158 11.54 6.20 15.33
CA LEU A 158 11.62 4.97 14.54
C LEU A 158 12.96 4.25 14.76
N HIS A 159 14.07 5.02 14.76
CA HIS A 159 15.41 4.51 15.01
C HIS A 159 15.60 3.95 16.42
N GLU A 160 14.97 4.54 17.44
CA GLU A 160 14.99 4.05 18.82
C GLU A 160 14.34 2.67 18.94
N LEU A 161 13.34 2.37 18.10
CA LEU A 161 12.73 1.03 17.99
C LEU A 161 13.62 0.01 17.26
N GLY A 162 14.81 0.42 16.80
CA GLY A 162 15.72 -0.45 16.06
C GLY A 162 15.38 -0.59 14.57
N LEU A 163 14.53 0.29 14.04
CA LEU A 163 14.02 0.26 12.68
C LEU A 163 14.64 1.38 11.84
N ILE A 164 14.77 1.16 10.53
CA ILE A 164 15.13 2.16 9.51
C ILE A 164 14.01 2.17 8.47
N HIS A 165 13.61 3.33 7.99
CA HIS A 165 12.51 3.44 7.03
C HIS A 165 12.90 2.94 5.63
N GLY A 166 14.12 3.25 5.19
CA GLY A 166 14.72 2.82 3.93
C GLY A 166 14.25 3.58 2.69
N ASP A 167 13.31 4.52 2.83
CA ASP A 167 12.77 5.33 1.72
C ASP A 167 12.28 6.71 2.18
N VAL A 168 13.14 7.42 2.91
CA VAL A 168 12.79 8.76 3.40
C VAL A 168 12.73 9.74 2.23
N ASN A 169 11.54 10.28 1.98
CA ASN A 169 11.27 11.38 1.05
C ASN A 169 10.08 12.19 1.59
N ARG A 170 9.87 13.41 1.10
CA ARG A 170 8.86 14.32 1.66
C ARG A 170 7.42 13.80 1.64
N TYR A 171 7.06 12.93 0.68
CA TYR A 171 5.71 12.42 0.51
C TYR A 171 5.39 11.28 1.48
N ASN A 172 6.42 10.64 2.05
CA ASN A 172 6.29 9.58 3.06
C ASN A 172 6.14 10.13 4.50
N PHE A 173 6.13 11.46 4.66
CA PHE A 173 5.89 12.13 5.93
C PHE A 173 4.63 12.98 5.79
N LEU A 174 3.60 12.63 6.56
CA LEU A 174 2.37 13.38 6.62
C LEU A 174 2.32 14.19 7.91
N VAL A 175 2.17 15.49 7.79
CA VAL A 175 2.10 16.39 8.94
C VAL A 175 0.63 16.62 9.27
N SER A 176 0.17 16.16 10.44
CA SER A 176 -1.14 16.51 10.98
C SER A 176 -1.02 17.60 12.06
N GLU A 177 -2.14 18.14 12.52
CA GLU A 177 -2.17 19.13 13.61
C GLU A 177 -1.56 18.60 14.91
N GLU A 178 -1.56 17.28 15.11
CA GLU A 178 -1.19 16.63 16.37
C GLU A 178 0.19 15.96 16.30
N ALA A 179 0.60 15.43 15.14
CA ALA A 179 1.84 14.67 14.99
C ALA A 179 2.28 14.49 13.52
N VAL A 180 3.51 14.04 13.33
CA VAL A 180 3.99 13.53 12.04
C VAL A 180 3.75 12.02 11.96
N LYS A 181 3.25 11.57 10.82
CA LYS A 181 2.98 10.17 10.50
C LYS A 181 3.86 9.73 9.34
N LEU A 182 4.55 8.62 9.54
CA LEU A 182 5.39 7.97 8.52
C LEU A 182 4.52 7.03 7.69
N LEU A 183 4.76 7.00 6.37
CA LEU A 183 4.02 6.21 5.39
C LEU A 183 4.98 5.39 4.54
N ASP A 184 4.46 4.34 3.89
CA ASP A 184 5.17 3.53 2.89
C ASP A 184 6.44 2.82 3.40
N PHE A 185 6.23 1.78 4.21
CA PHE A 185 7.31 1.03 4.86
C PHE A 185 7.82 -0.17 4.04
N GLU A 186 7.64 -0.16 2.71
CA GLU A 186 8.06 -1.28 1.83
C GLU A 186 9.58 -1.55 1.89
N ARG A 187 10.38 -0.55 2.28
CA ARG A 187 11.84 -0.65 2.41
C ARG A 187 12.34 -0.71 3.85
N LEU A 188 11.43 -0.87 4.82
CA LEU A 188 11.79 -0.85 6.23
C LEU A 188 12.73 -2.01 6.57
N GLN A 189 13.75 -1.72 7.39
CA GLN A 189 14.77 -2.67 7.82
C GLN A 189 14.88 -2.70 9.35
N GLU A 190 15.10 -3.89 9.90
CA GLU A 190 15.31 -4.12 11.34
C GLU A 190 16.77 -4.35 11.70
N ASN A 191 17.10 -4.18 12.99
CA ASN A 191 18.39 -4.56 13.58
C ASN A 191 19.59 -3.89 12.89
N THR A 192 19.45 -2.60 12.60
CA THR A 192 20.41 -1.84 11.79
C THR A 192 21.47 -1.15 12.65
N SER A 193 22.62 -0.87 12.02
CA SER A 193 23.74 -0.21 12.70
C SER A 193 23.46 1.28 12.97
N PRO A 194 24.06 1.87 14.02
CA PRO A 194 23.97 3.32 14.27
C PRO A 194 24.40 4.18 13.07
N LYS A 195 25.33 3.69 12.26
CA LYS A 195 25.82 4.37 11.05
C LYS A 195 24.70 4.55 10.03
N LEU A 196 23.93 3.50 9.74
CA LEU A 196 22.83 3.57 8.78
C LEU A 196 21.72 4.51 9.25
N LYS A 197 21.45 4.56 10.55
CA LYS A 197 20.49 5.48 11.17
C LYS A 197 20.90 6.94 10.96
N SER A 198 22.18 7.26 11.21
CA SER A 198 22.72 8.59 10.94
C SER A 198 22.66 8.94 9.46
N GLU A 199 23.01 8.01 8.56
CA GLU A 199 22.94 8.22 7.11
C GLU A 199 21.51 8.50 6.63
N GLU A 200 20.50 7.80 7.16
CA GLU A 200 19.09 8.05 6.84
C GLU A 200 18.64 9.45 7.29
N LEU A 201 19.11 9.92 8.44
CA LEU A 201 18.79 11.26 8.94
C LEU A 201 19.40 12.36 8.06
N GLU A 202 20.65 12.18 7.61
CA GLU A 202 21.26 13.11 6.65
C GLU A 202 20.54 13.09 5.29
N HIS A 203 20.11 11.91 4.84
CA HIS A 203 19.32 11.78 3.61
C HIS A 203 17.99 12.52 3.71
N LEU A 204 17.29 12.41 4.84
CA LEU A 204 16.05 13.15 5.09
C LEU A 204 16.26 14.67 5.00
N ARG A 205 17.36 15.20 5.56
CA ARG A 205 17.68 16.63 5.47
C ARG A 205 17.89 17.07 4.04
N ALA A 206 18.60 16.27 3.24
CA ALA A 206 18.83 16.56 1.84
C ALA A 206 17.50 16.56 1.05
N GLU A 207 16.66 15.55 1.25
CA GLU A 207 15.36 15.42 0.57
C GLU A 207 14.38 16.55 0.91
N LEU A 208 14.34 16.99 2.17
CA LEU A 208 13.46 18.11 2.58
C LEU A 208 14.02 19.48 2.22
N ALA A 209 15.34 19.60 1.99
CA ALA A 209 15.97 20.82 1.49
C ALA A 209 15.91 20.93 -0.04
N ASP A 210 15.65 19.83 -0.76
CA ASP A 210 15.53 19.84 -2.21
C ASP A 210 14.12 20.26 -2.66
N ASP A 211 14.00 21.50 -3.12
CA ASP A 211 12.76 22.04 -3.70
C ASP A 211 12.45 21.50 -5.11
N SER A 212 13.25 20.58 -5.66
CA SER A 212 13.11 20.07 -7.04
C SER A 212 11.91 19.16 -7.29
N GLY A 213 11.24 18.66 -6.24
CA GLY A 213 10.03 17.85 -6.34
C GLY A 213 10.25 16.39 -6.79
N ARG A 214 11.48 15.88 -6.78
CA ARG A 214 11.79 14.46 -7.05
C ARG A 214 11.15 13.56 -5.97
N GLY A 215 10.63 12.39 -6.40
CA GLY A 215 9.97 11.41 -5.51
C GLY A 215 8.44 11.33 -5.66
N GLY A 216 7.80 12.27 -6.37
CA GLY A 216 6.38 12.19 -6.69
C GLY A 216 6.12 11.12 -7.75
N GLY A 217 5.86 9.88 -7.33
CA GLY A 217 5.35 8.84 -8.22
C GLY A 217 4.12 9.37 -8.98
N PHE A 218 4.10 9.14 -10.30
CA PHE A 218 3.14 9.66 -11.30
C PHE A 218 1.86 10.26 -10.71
N ILE A 219 1.86 11.57 -10.49
CA ILE A 219 0.62 12.34 -10.33
C ILE A 219 -0.04 12.30 -11.71
N PHE A 220 -1.08 11.48 -11.86
CA PHE A 220 -2.02 11.71 -12.94
C PHE A 220 -2.69 13.05 -12.62
N CYS A 221 -2.35 14.09 -13.38
CA CYS A 221 -3.20 15.26 -13.47
C CYS A 221 -4.59 14.75 -13.82
N GLY A 222 -5.55 14.96 -12.92
CA GLY A 222 -6.95 14.79 -13.26
C GLY A 222 -7.25 15.70 -14.44
N ASP A 223 -7.89 15.15 -15.46
CA ASP A 223 -8.48 15.94 -16.53
C ASP A 223 -9.43 16.96 -15.88
N SER A 224 -9.13 18.24 -16.09
CA SER A 224 -10.07 19.32 -15.80
C SER A 224 -11.14 19.31 -16.90
N ASP A 225 -12.38 19.08 -16.47
CA ASP A 225 -13.68 19.33 -17.12
C ASP A 225 -13.90 18.94 -18.59
#